data_AF-A0AAU6XT48-F1
#
_entry.id   AF-A0AAU6XT48-F1
#
_cell.length_a   1.000
_cell.length_b   1.000
_cell.length_c   1.000
_cell.angle_alpha   90.00
_cell.angle_beta   90.00
_cell.angle_gamma   90.00
#
_symmetry.space_group_name_H-M   'P 1'
#
loop_
_entity.id
_entity.type
_entity.pdbx_description
1 polymer ?
#
loop_
_entity_poly.entity_id
_entity_poly.type
_entity_poly.pdbx_seq_one_letter_code
_entity_poly.pdbx_strand_id
1 'polypeptide(L)' 'MDYLSYQRRLEYILELIEKNRFRSLSAVAKRFGISTRTLKRMLNNLREQGHQVRYDKRQKKYYIKKDE' A
#
# COMPACT_ATOMS: atom_id res chain seq x y z
N MET A 1 -14.58 -10.02 -9.10
CA MET A 1 -13.34 -9.72 -8.36
C MET A 1 -13.33 -10.62 -7.15
N ASP A 2 -12.46 -11.62 -7.14
CA ASP A 2 -12.43 -12.61 -6.07
C ASP A 2 -11.93 -11.96 -4.76
N TYR A 3 -12.68 -12.11 -3.68
CA TYR A 3 -12.38 -11.48 -2.39
C TYR A 3 -11.00 -11.91 -1.85
N LEU A 4 -10.65 -13.19 -2.06
CA LEU A 4 -9.33 -13.74 -1.73
C LEU A 4 -8.19 -13.02 -2.46
N SER A 5 -8.39 -12.67 -3.72
CA SER A 5 -7.38 -11.96 -4.51
C SER A 5 -7.18 -10.53 -4.02
N TYR A 6 -8.24 -9.89 -3.50
CA TYR A 6 -8.17 -8.55 -2.95
C TYR A 6 -7.40 -8.52 -1.62
N GLN A 7 -7.70 -9.43 -0.69
CA GLN A 7 -6.97 -9.52 0.59
C GLN A 7 -5.48 -9.84 0.38
N ARG A 8 -5.15 -10.81 -0.49
CA ARG A 8 -3.74 -11.12 -0.80
C ARG A 8 -2.99 -9.92 -1.36
N ARG A 9 -3.63 -9.09 -2.19
CA ARG A 9 -3.02 -7.86 -2.72
C ARG A 9 -2.77 -6.84 -1.62
N LEU A 10 -3.72 -6.65 -0.71
CA LEU A 10 -3.58 -5.76 0.44
C LEU A 10 -2.39 -6.17 1.31
N GLU A 11 -2.31 -7.45 1.64
CA GLU A 11 -1.23 -8.01 2.47
C GLU A 11 0.14 -7.87 1.78
N TYR A 12 0.20 -8.14 0.46
CA TYR A 12 1.43 -7.92 -0.30
C TYR A 12 1.84 -6.45 -0.37
N ILE A 13 0.88 -5.52 -0.51
CA ILE A 13 1.16 -4.08 -0.46
C ILE A 13 1.72 -3.69 0.91
N LEU A 14 1.16 -4.23 1.99
CA LEU A 14 1.65 -4.01 3.34
C LEU A 14 3.10 -4.51 3.48
N GLU A 15 3.39 -5.74 3.04
CA GLU A 15 4.74 -6.30 3.03
C GLU A 15 5.73 -5.45 2.22
N LEU A 16 5.31 -4.92 1.06
CA LEU A 16 6.16 -4.05 0.25
C LEU A 16 6.51 -2.76 0.98
N ILE A 17 5.57 -2.20 1.73
CA ILE A 17 5.79 -0.98 2.51
C ILE A 17 6.70 -1.29 3.71
N GLU A 18 6.47 -2.41 4.39
CA GLU A 18 7.28 -2.84 5.54
C GLU A 18 8.73 -3.14 5.12
N LYS A 19 8.93 -3.83 3.99
CA LYS A 19 10.26 -4.12 3.43
C LYS A 19 10.91 -2.91 2.72
N ASN A 20 10.33 -1.71 2.82
CA ASN A 20 10.78 -0.49 2.12
C ASN A 20 10.94 -0.65 0.59
N ARG A 21 10.26 -1.65 0.00
CA ARG A 21 10.26 -1.93 -1.44
C ARG A 21 9.16 -1.18 -2.20
N PHE A 22 8.32 -0.44 -1.47
CA PHE A 22 7.27 0.40 -2.05
C PHE A 22 7.87 1.66 -2.71
N ARG A 23 8.28 1.55 -3.98
CA ARG A 23 8.91 2.65 -4.73
C ARG A 23 7.93 3.79 -5.03
N SER A 24 6.80 3.49 -5.67
CA SER A 24 5.85 4.50 -6.14
C SER A 24 4.47 3.90 -6.38
N LEU A 25 3.42 4.68 -6.14
CA LEU A 25 2.03 4.30 -6.42
C LEU A 25 1.86 3.79 -7.86
N SER A 26 2.36 4.51 -8.85
CA SER A 26 2.19 4.15 -10.26
C SER A 26 2.90 2.85 -10.63
N ALA A 27 4.08 2.60 -10.07
CA ALA A 27 4.84 1.38 -10.32
C ALA A 27 4.11 0.15 -9.74
N VAL A 28 3.61 0.29 -8.51
CA VAL A 28 2.85 -0.75 -7.83
C VAL A 28 1.52 -0.99 -8.55
N ALA A 29 0.80 0.08 -8.88
CA ALA A 29 -0.44 0.03 -9.65
C ALA A 29 -0.26 -0.71 -10.98
N LYS A 30 0.80 -0.37 -11.74
CA LYS A 30 1.15 -1.05 -13.00
C LYS A 30 1.48 -2.53 -12.80
N ARG A 31 2.24 -2.87 -11.75
CA ARG A 31 2.60 -4.26 -11.43
C ARG A 31 1.38 -5.13 -11.11
N PHE A 32 0.37 -4.55 -10.48
CA PHE A 32 -0.87 -5.23 -10.14
C PHE A 32 -1.97 -5.11 -11.20
N GLY A 33 -1.73 -4.33 -12.27
CA GLY A 33 -2.74 -4.04 -13.29
C GLY A 33 -3.96 -3.27 -12.74
N ILE A 34 -3.80 -2.51 -11.66
CA ILE A 34 -4.89 -1.74 -11.05
C ILE A 34 -4.68 -0.24 -11.25
N SER A 35 -5.75 0.53 -11.14
CA SER A 35 -5.67 1.99 -11.14
C SER A 35 -5.00 2.51 -9.86
N THR A 36 -4.25 3.61 -9.98
CA THR A 36 -3.68 4.33 -8.82
C THR A 36 -4.76 4.75 -7.82
N ARG A 37 -5.97 5.05 -8.30
CA ARG A 37 -7.16 5.31 -7.47
C ARG A 37 -7.53 4.11 -6.60
N THR A 38 -7.54 2.90 -7.16
CA THR A 38 -7.82 1.66 -6.42
C THR A 38 -6.73 1.41 -5.38
N LEU A 39 -5.47 1.61 -5.74
CA LEU A 39 -4.35 1.48 -4.80
C LEU A 39 -4.45 2.50 -3.64
N LYS A 40 -4.86 3.74 -3.91
CA LYS A 40 -5.14 4.72 -2.85
C LYS A 40 -6.28 4.29 -1.94
N ARG A 41 -7.36 3.71 -2.47
CA ARG A 41 -8.45 3.14 -1.64
C ARG A 41 -7.95 1.97 -0.78
N MET A 42 -7.10 1.10 -1.33
CA MET A 42 -6.48 0.01 -0.57
C MET A 42 -5.62 0.55 0.59
N LEU A 43 -4.79 1.56 0.34
CA LEU A 43 -4.01 2.23 1.38
C LEU A 43 -4.89 2.87 2.45
N ASN A 44 -6.06 3.41 2.07
CA ASN A 44 -7.02 3.94 3.03
C ASN A 44 -7.61 2.82 3.90
N ASN A 45 -7.99 1.69 3.30
CA ASN A 45 -8.47 0.52 4.04
C ASN A 45 -7.40 0.04 5.04
N LEU A 46 -6.11 -0.01 4.63
CA LEU A 46 -5.03 -0.37 5.56
C LEU A 46 -4.96 0.59 6.77
N ARG A 47 -5.22 1.89 6.56
CA ARG A 47 -5.30 2.86 7.66
C ARG A 47 -6.49 2.62 8.57
N GLU A 48 -7.64 2.30 7.99
CA GLU A 48 -8.85 1.95 8.73
C GLU A 48 -8.69 0.64 9.52
N GLN A 49 -7.86 -0.28 9.03
CA GLN A 49 -7.48 -1.50 9.75
C GLN A 49 -6.47 -1.28 10.89
N GLY A 50 -6.01 -0.04 11.11
CA GLY A 50 -5.08 0.31 12.20
C GLY A 50 -3.61 0.40 11.78
N HIS A 51 -3.27 0.18 10.50
CA HIS A 51 -1.90 0.39 10.03
C HIS A 51 -1.65 1.88 9.78
N GLN A 52 -0.69 2.50 10.49
CA GLN A 52 -0.33 3.90 10.27
C GLN A 52 0.53 4.09 9.00
N VAL A 53 -0.08 3.92 7.82
CA VAL A 53 0.57 4.13 6.53
C VAL A 53 0.70 5.62 6.23
N ARG A 54 1.89 6.17 6.39
CA ARG A 54 2.21 7.58 6.10
C ARG A 54 2.97 7.73 4.79
N TYR A 55 2.86 8.91 4.21
CA TYR A 55 3.58 9.29 3.00
C TYR A 55 4.67 10.30 3.37
N ASP A 56 5.91 9.95 3.09
CA ASP A 56 7.06 10.84 3.24
C ASP A 56 7.21 11.69 1.98
N LYS A 57 7.05 13.01 2.12
CA LYS A 57 7.20 13.95 0.99
C LYS A 57 8.66 14.12 0.54
N ARG A 58 9.63 13.96 1.44
CA ARG A 58 11.07 14.13 1.16
C ARG A 58 11.58 12.96 0.32
N GLN A 59 11.23 11.74 0.71
CA GLN A 59 11.63 10.52 0.01
C GLN A 59 10.65 10.11 -1.11
N LYS A 60 9.46 10.73 -1.16
CA LYS A 60 8.36 10.39 -2.06
C LYS A 60 7.92 8.91 -1.93
N LYS A 61 7.96 8.38 -0.71
CA LYS A 61 7.71 6.96 -0.40
C LYS A 61 6.64 6.82 0.67
N TYR A 62 5.97 5.66 0.65
CA TYR A 62 5.08 5.27 1.73
C TYR A 62 5.86 4.44 2.75
N TYR A 63 5.58 4.66 4.03
CA TYR A 63 6.16 3.92 5.14
C TYR A 63 5.08 3.65 6.19
N ILE A 64 5.23 2.53 6.90
CA ILE A 64 4.40 2.23 8.07
C ILE A 64 5.11 2.82 9.28
N LYS A 65 4.46 3.76 9.97
CA LYS A 65 4.91 4.19 11.28
C LYS A 65 4.44 3.12 12.27
N LYS A 66 5.35 2.25 12.75
CA LYS A 66 5.04 1.47 13.95
C LYS A 66 5.08 2.47 15.11
N ASP A 67 3.95 2.64 15.79
CA ASP A 67 3.96 3.23 17.12
C ASP A 67 4.67 2.17 17.98
N GLU A 68 5.83 2.53 18.50
CA GLU A 68 6.58 1.76 19.50
C GLU A 68 5.94 1.94 20.87
#